data_AF-A0A5E4PZ65-F1
#
_entry.id   AF-A0A5E4PZ65-F1
#
_cell.length_a   1.000
_cell.length_b   1.000
_cell.length_c   1.000
_cell.angle_alpha   90.00
_cell.angle_beta   90.00
_cell.angle_gamma   90.00
#
_symmetry.space_group_name_H-M   'P 1'
#
loop_
_entity.id
_entity.type
_entity.pdbx_description
1 polymer ?
#
loop_
_entity_poly.entity_id
_entity_poly.type
_entity_poly.pdbx_seq_one_letter_code
_entity_poly.pdbx_strand_id
1 'polypeptide(L)'
;MEYTVQNLEFAVSVFYNGEPTERAKAHTWLTAAQRVPEAWNFVWDLLHPTKGTEIQFFAATTLHTKILRCWYELPPESYDELKNKILQAIITFMHGPKIVSNRLCISQGTIDLVGTLTPLSSEDKSYLLLEVLTVIPEE
;
A
#
# COMPACT_ATOMS: atom_id res chain seq x y z
N MET A 1 -22.42 -0.89 3.49
CA MET A 1 -21.90 -0.25 2.26
C MET A 1 -20.91 -1.23 1.65
N GLU A 2 -21.02 -1.51 0.35
CA GLU A 2 -20.11 -2.41 -0.36
C GLU A 2 -18.73 -1.74 -0.55
N TYR A 3 -17.66 -2.53 -0.62
CA TYR A 3 -16.28 -2.04 -0.81
C TYR A 3 -15.97 -1.75 -2.30
N THR A 4 -16.75 -0.87 -2.91
CA THR A 4 -16.45 -0.36 -4.25
C THR A 4 -15.38 0.71 -4.19
N VAL A 5 -14.65 0.92 -5.30
CA VAL A 5 -13.63 1.97 -5.43
C VAL A 5 -14.17 3.34 -5.04
N GLN A 6 -15.37 3.69 -5.52
CA GLN A 6 -16.01 4.97 -5.22
C GLN A 6 -16.34 5.13 -3.73
N ASN A 7 -16.82 4.07 -3.08
CA ASN A 7 -17.14 4.11 -1.66
C ASN A 7 -15.88 4.21 -0.80
N LEU A 8 -14.80 3.54 -1.20
CA LEU A 8 -13.50 3.63 -0.56
C LEU A 8 -12.92 5.03 -0.68
N GLU A 9 -12.95 5.63 -1.87
CA GLU A 9 -12.50 7.01 -2.09
C GLU A 9 -13.29 8.01 -1.25
N PHE A 10 -14.62 7.86 -1.23
CA PHE A 10 -15.48 8.70 -0.40
C PHE A 10 -15.15 8.55 1.09
N ALA A 11 -15.00 7.32 1.59
CA ALA A 11 -14.67 7.07 2.98
C ALA A 11 -13.28 7.61 3.35
N VAL A 12 -12.28 7.52 2.45
CA VAL A 12 -10.97 8.16 2.63
C VAL A 12 -11.14 9.67 2.74
N SER A 13 -11.89 10.30 1.82
CA SER A 13 -12.15 11.74 1.88
C SER A 13 -12.80 12.16 3.20
N VAL A 14 -13.79 11.40 3.70
CA VAL A 14 -14.44 11.66 5.00
C VAL A 14 -13.46 11.48 6.15
N PHE A 15 -12.59 10.48 6.11
CA PHE A 15 -11.58 10.26 7.16
C PHE A 15 -10.60 11.43 7.31
N TYR A 16 -10.23 12.09 6.21
CA TYR A 16 -9.33 13.25 6.24
C TYR A 16 -10.05 14.58 6.49
N ASN A 17 -11.25 14.77 5.92
CA ASN A 17 -11.91 16.10 5.85
C ASN A 17 -13.24 16.21 6.62
N GLY A 18 -13.78 15.12 7.16
CA GLY A 18 -15.08 15.10 7.84
C GLY A 18 -15.04 15.57 9.30
N GLU A 19 -16.21 15.64 9.93
CA GLU A 19 -16.33 15.95 11.35
C GLU A 19 -15.80 14.80 12.24
N PRO A 20 -15.38 15.04 13.50
CA PRO A 20 -14.77 14.01 14.34
C PRO A 20 -15.57 12.70 14.44
N THR A 21 -16.90 12.79 14.52
CA THR A 21 -17.77 11.61 14.60
C THR A 21 -17.86 10.84 13.29
N GLU A 22 -17.78 11.52 12.16
CA GLU A 22 -17.80 10.93 10.82
C GLU A 22 -16.45 10.30 10.49
N ARG A 23 -15.35 10.98 10.85
CA ARG A 23 -13.99 10.47 10.74
C ARG A 23 -13.81 9.15 11.50
N ALA A 24 -14.36 9.06 12.72
CA ALA A 24 -14.31 7.82 13.50
C ALA A 24 -15.04 6.67 12.81
N LYS A 25 -16.25 6.93 12.25
CA LYS A 25 -17.00 5.93 11.49
C LYS A 25 -16.28 5.51 10.21
N ALA A 26 -15.74 6.47 9.46
CA ALA A 26 -14.97 6.21 8.26
C ALA A 26 -13.71 5.40 8.57
N HIS A 27 -13.00 5.73 9.64
CA HIS A 27 -11.85 4.98 10.11
C HIS A 27 -12.21 3.52 10.40
N THR A 28 -13.24 3.28 11.22
CA THR A 28 -13.69 1.91 11.53
C THR A 28 -14.06 1.13 10.27
N TRP A 29 -14.77 1.76 9.33
CA TRP A 29 -15.18 1.11 8.08
C TRP A 29 -13.98 0.82 7.15
N LEU A 30 -13.04 1.76 7.01
CA LEU A 30 -11.81 1.57 6.24
C LEU A 30 -10.91 0.49 6.85
N THR A 31 -10.79 0.43 8.18
CA THR A 31 -10.05 -0.64 8.86
C THR A 31 -10.69 -2.02 8.62
N ALA A 32 -12.02 -2.10 8.56
CA ALA A 32 -12.71 -3.32 8.19
C ALA A 32 -12.44 -3.69 6.72
N ALA A 33 -12.46 -2.71 5.81
CA ALA A 33 -12.13 -2.90 4.39
C ALA A 33 -10.73 -3.48 4.19
N GLN A 34 -9.76 -3.12 5.03
CA GLN A 34 -8.39 -3.65 4.93
C GLN A 34 -8.27 -5.15 5.19
N ARG A 35 -9.27 -5.77 5.81
CA ARG A 35 -9.20 -7.18 6.25
C ARG A 35 -9.96 -8.12 5.32
N VAL A 36 -10.83 -7.61 4.45
CA VAL A 36 -11.63 -8.45 3.59
C VAL A 36 -10.81 -8.99 2.41
N PRO A 37 -11.12 -10.17 1.85
CA PRO A 37 -10.39 -10.74 0.72
C PRO A 37 -10.32 -9.81 -0.51
N GLU A 38 -11.38 -9.03 -0.76
CA GLU A 38 -11.50 -8.08 -1.87
C GLU A 38 -10.42 -7.01 -1.86
N ALA A 39 -9.80 -6.75 -0.71
CA ALA A 39 -8.69 -5.82 -0.57
C ALA A 39 -7.44 -6.20 -1.36
N TRP A 40 -7.25 -7.48 -1.70
CA TRP A 40 -6.17 -7.87 -2.62
C TRP A 40 -6.37 -7.30 -4.04
N ASN A 41 -7.61 -6.93 -4.38
CA ASN A 41 -7.99 -6.48 -5.72
C ASN A 41 -8.14 -4.95 -5.77
N PHE A 42 -9.00 -4.36 -4.92
CA PHE A 42 -9.32 -2.93 -5.04
C PHE A 42 -8.12 -2.02 -4.75
N VAL A 43 -7.09 -2.50 -4.04
CA VAL A 43 -5.88 -1.70 -3.74
C VAL A 43 -5.18 -1.24 -5.00
N TRP A 44 -5.24 -2.00 -6.09
CA TRP A 44 -4.60 -1.65 -7.35
C TRP A 44 -5.33 -0.51 -8.07
N ASP A 45 -6.66 -0.48 -8.00
CA ASP A 45 -7.48 0.62 -8.53
C ASP A 45 -7.25 1.93 -7.75
N LEU A 46 -7.05 1.81 -6.44
CA LEU A 46 -6.76 2.96 -5.56
C LEU A 46 -5.30 3.44 -5.66
N LEU A 47 -4.36 2.54 -6.02
CA LEU A 47 -2.97 2.89 -6.35
C LEU A 47 -2.82 3.48 -7.75
N HIS A 48 -3.91 3.78 -8.48
CA HIS A 48 -3.80 4.36 -9.80
C HIS A 48 -3.18 5.79 -9.74
N PRO A 49 -2.28 6.18 -10.66
CA PRO A 49 -1.58 7.47 -10.62
C PRO A 49 -2.50 8.70 -10.68
N THR A 50 -3.73 8.55 -11.19
CA THR A 50 -4.72 9.63 -11.25
C THR A 50 -5.45 9.88 -9.93
N LYS A 51 -5.25 9.03 -8.91
CA LYS A 51 -5.87 9.17 -7.59
C LYS A 51 -5.07 10.17 -6.73
N GLY A 52 -5.75 10.76 -5.75
CA GLY A 52 -5.09 11.64 -4.78
C GLY A 52 -4.16 10.87 -3.83
N THR A 53 -3.16 11.58 -3.28
CA THR A 53 -2.15 11.01 -2.37
C THR A 53 -2.75 10.25 -1.19
N GLU A 54 -3.82 10.76 -0.58
CA GLU A 54 -4.49 10.13 0.57
C GLU A 54 -5.09 8.77 0.21
N ILE A 55 -5.69 8.66 -0.98
CA ILE A 55 -6.28 7.42 -1.51
C ILE A 55 -5.17 6.41 -1.79
N GLN A 56 -4.10 6.84 -2.46
CA GLN A 56 -2.94 6.01 -2.76
C GLN A 56 -2.26 5.52 -1.49
N PHE A 57 -2.15 6.38 -0.47
CA PHE A 57 -1.56 6.03 0.82
C PHE A 57 -2.42 5.02 1.59
N PHE A 58 -3.74 5.18 1.58
CA PHE A 58 -4.65 4.17 2.13
C PHE A 58 -4.45 2.82 1.43
N ALA A 59 -4.34 2.81 0.10
CA ALA A 59 -4.14 1.59 -0.67
C ALA A 59 -2.80 0.91 -0.37
N ALA A 60 -1.70 1.67 -0.31
CA ALA A 60 -0.38 1.15 0.06
C ALA A 60 -0.36 0.58 1.49
N THR A 61 -1.02 1.25 2.43
CA THR A 61 -1.14 0.77 3.82
C THR A 61 -2.02 -0.47 3.93
N THR A 62 -3.08 -0.53 3.13
CA THR A 62 -3.94 -1.71 3.02
C THR A 62 -3.16 -2.91 2.50
N LEU A 63 -2.41 -2.72 1.40
CA LEU A 63 -1.58 -3.76 0.80
C LEU A 63 -0.53 -4.27 1.79
N HIS A 64 0.15 -3.37 2.49
CA HIS A 64 1.09 -3.71 3.57
C HIS A 64 0.44 -4.59 4.65
N THR A 65 -0.73 -4.17 5.13
CA THR A 65 -1.48 -4.91 6.15
C THR A 65 -1.88 -6.30 5.66
N LYS A 66 -2.34 -6.42 4.41
CA LYS A 66 -2.70 -7.68 3.79
C LYS A 66 -1.50 -8.62 3.69
N ILE A 67 -0.34 -8.11 3.29
CA ILE A 67 0.92 -8.89 3.25
C ILE A 67 1.30 -9.39 4.65
N LEU A 68 1.27 -8.53 5.66
CA LEU A 68 1.67 -8.89 7.02
C LEU A 68 0.70 -9.85 7.72
N ARG A 69 -0.60 -9.67 7.51
CA ARG A 69 -1.64 -10.31 8.35
C ARG A 69 -2.47 -11.35 7.61
N CYS A 70 -2.53 -11.28 6.29
CA CYS A 70 -3.45 -12.07 5.45
C CYS A 70 -2.72 -12.84 4.34
N TRP A 71 -1.40 -13.04 4.44
CA TRP A 71 -0.63 -13.77 3.42
C TRP A 71 -1.21 -15.15 3.10
N TYR A 72 -1.76 -15.83 4.10
CA TYR A 72 -2.40 -17.15 3.97
C TYR A 72 -3.62 -17.19 3.03
N GLU A 73 -4.19 -16.04 2.67
CA GLU A 73 -5.29 -15.94 1.71
C GLU A 73 -4.82 -16.11 0.25
N LEU A 74 -3.52 -15.92 -0.01
CA LEU A 74 -2.95 -16.00 -1.34
C LEU A 74 -2.47 -17.42 -1.65
N PRO A 75 -2.80 -17.95 -2.84
CA PRO A 75 -2.24 -19.23 -3.25
C PRO A 75 -0.76 -19.05 -3.65
N PRO A 76 0.11 -20.05 -3.43
CA PRO A 76 1.55 -19.92 -3.69
C PRO A 76 1.92 -19.49 -5.12
N GLU A 77 1.13 -19.91 -6.10
CA GLU A 77 1.30 -19.54 -7.52
C GLU A 77 1.15 -18.03 -7.79
N SER A 78 0.48 -17.28 -6.92
CA SER A 78 0.28 -15.83 -7.07
C SER A 78 1.39 -14.99 -6.43
N TYR A 79 2.33 -15.60 -5.70
CA TYR A 79 3.34 -14.85 -4.94
C TYR A 79 4.28 -14.04 -5.84
N ASP A 80 4.76 -14.65 -6.93
CA ASP A 80 5.66 -13.96 -7.87
C ASP A 80 4.95 -12.87 -8.66
N GLU A 81 3.68 -13.08 -9.02
CA GLU A 81 2.85 -12.04 -9.64
C GLU A 81 2.70 -10.84 -8.70
N LEU A 82 2.37 -11.10 -7.42
CA LEU A 82 2.22 -10.04 -6.43
C LEU A 82 3.51 -9.23 -6.23
N LYS A 83 4.66 -9.92 -6.07
CA LYS A 83 5.97 -9.26 -5.96
C LYS A 83 6.24 -8.35 -7.17
N ASN A 84 5.98 -8.84 -8.37
CA ASN A 84 6.17 -8.06 -9.59
C ASN A 84 5.23 -6.84 -9.63
N LYS A 85 3.95 -6.98 -9.25
CA LYS A 85 3.01 -5.85 -9.20
C LYS A 85 3.44 -4.79 -8.20
N ILE A 86 3.94 -5.18 -7.02
CA ILE A 86 4.45 -4.23 -6.02
C ILE A 86 5.69 -3.51 -6.55
N LEU A 87 6.64 -4.22 -7.16
CA LEU A 87 7.82 -3.60 -7.78
C LEU A 87 7.45 -2.59 -8.86
N GLN A 88 6.49 -2.92 -9.73
CA GLN A 88 5.99 -1.99 -10.75
C GLN A 88 5.30 -0.76 -10.12
N ALA A 89 4.54 -0.97 -9.03
CA ALA A 89 3.95 0.14 -8.28
C ALA A 89 5.03 1.04 -7.67
N ILE A 90 6.07 0.48 -7.03
CA ILE A 90 7.21 1.25 -6.51
C ILE A 90 7.84 2.09 -7.61
N ILE A 91 8.13 1.48 -8.77
CA ILE A 91 8.71 2.17 -9.94
C ILE A 91 7.83 3.34 -10.39
N THR A 92 6.51 3.12 -10.48
CA THR A 92 5.53 4.13 -10.87
C THR A 92 5.51 5.31 -9.89
N PHE A 93 5.65 5.02 -8.60
CA PHE A 93 5.60 6.03 -7.54
C PHE A 93 6.97 6.64 -7.19
N MET A 94 8.07 6.29 -7.87
CA MET A 94 9.42 6.83 -7.55
C MET A 94 9.52 8.35 -7.67
N HIS A 95 8.75 8.97 -8.58
CA HIS A 95 8.65 10.42 -8.72
C HIS A 95 7.34 11.00 -8.14
N GLY A 96 6.52 10.14 -7.52
CA GLY A 96 5.26 10.50 -6.91
C GLY A 96 5.40 10.89 -5.43
N PRO A 97 4.29 10.87 -4.66
CA PRO A 97 4.34 11.17 -3.23
C PRO A 97 5.20 10.13 -2.48
N LYS A 98 6.30 10.58 -1.88
CA LYS A 98 7.25 9.71 -1.16
C LYS A 98 6.59 8.81 -0.10
N ILE A 99 5.55 9.30 0.55
CA ILE A 99 4.82 8.55 1.58
C ILE A 99 4.21 7.25 1.01
N VAL A 100 3.80 7.25 -0.26
CA VAL A 100 3.23 6.08 -0.95
C VAL A 100 4.35 5.12 -1.36
N SER A 101 5.40 5.61 -2.03
CA SER A 101 6.55 4.78 -2.43
C SER A 101 7.18 4.08 -1.23
N ASN A 102 7.34 4.79 -0.10
CA ASN A 102 8.02 4.24 1.08
C ASN A 102 7.21 3.11 1.69
N ARG A 103 5.89 3.27 1.78
CA ARG A 103 5.00 2.20 2.27
C ARG A 103 5.03 0.97 1.36
N LEU A 104 5.09 1.16 0.04
CA LEU A 104 5.23 0.06 -0.91
C LEU A 104 6.59 -0.64 -0.78
N CYS A 105 7.68 0.10 -0.61
CA CYS A 105 9.00 -0.50 -0.41
C CYS A 105 9.08 -1.32 0.88
N ILE A 106 8.49 -0.84 1.98
CA ILE A 106 8.38 -1.61 3.23
C ILE A 106 7.58 -2.90 2.98
N SER A 107 6.46 -2.80 2.26
CA SER A 107 5.62 -3.95 1.90
C SER A 107 6.40 -5.01 1.11
N GLN A 108 7.20 -4.58 0.13
CA GLN A 108 8.05 -5.49 -0.64
C GLN A 108 9.15 -6.10 0.23
N GLY A 109 9.76 -5.32 1.12
CA GLY A 109 10.80 -5.78 2.05
C GLY A 109 10.32 -6.87 3.01
N THR A 110 9.04 -6.81 3.43
CA THR A 110 8.40 -7.87 4.22
C THR A 110 8.36 -9.20 3.48
N ILE A 111 8.17 -9.19 2.15
CA ILE A 111 8.07 -10.41 1.34
C ILE A 111 9.47 -10.90 0.93
N ASP A 112 10.33 -9.98 0.49
CA ASP A 112 11.60 -10.30 -0.15
C ASP A 112 12.60 -9.16 0.02
N LEU A 113 13.29 -9.17 1.16
CA LEU A 113 14.29 -8.17 1.49
C LEU A 113 15.38 -8.06 0.41
N VAL A 114 15.86 -9.20 -0.11
CA VAL A 114 16.92 -9.23 -1.13
C VAL A 114 16.40 -8.67 -2.46
N GLY A 115 15.20 -9.07 -2.89
CA GLY A 115 14.55 -8.56 -4.10
C GLY A 115 14.14 -7.09 -4.01
N THR A 116 14.00 -6.53 -2.81
CA THR A 116 13.75 -5.09 -2.60
C THR A 116 15.02 -4.28 -2.76
N LEU A 117 16.14 -4.76 -2.21
CA LEU A 117 17.41 -4.03 -2.19
C LEU A 117 18.14 -4.06 -3.53
N THR A 118 18.00 -5.13 -4.31
CA THR A 118 18.71 -5.30 -5.59
C THR A 118 18.33 -4.24 -6.66
N PRO A 119 17.04 -3.95 -6.92
CA PRO A 119 16.64 -2.90 -7.88
C PRO A 119 16.89 -1.48 -7.38
N LEU A 120 17.03 -1.30 -6.06
CA LEU A 120 17.27 -0.02 -5.40
C LEU A 120 18.77 0.30 -5.25
N SER A 121 19.65 -0.68 -5.46
CA SER A 121 21.11 -0.55 -5.40
C SER A 121 21.73 0.14 -6.62
N SER A 122 20.94 0.53 -7.63
CA SER A 122 21.39 1.40 -8.72
C SER A 122 21.65 2.81 -8.20
N GLU A 123 22.71 3.49 -8.67
CA GLU A 123 23.14 4.83 -8.18
C GLU A 123 21.99 5.86 -8.07
N ASP A 124 21.00 5.81 -8.98
CA ASP A 124 19.84 6.71 -9.00
C ASP A 124 18.81 6.51 -7.87
N LYS A 125 18.84 5.39 -7.14
CA LYS A 125 17.78 5.00 -6.18
C LYS A 125 18.27 4.82 -4.74
N SER A 126 19.51 5.23 -4.49
CA SER A 126 20.22 5.14 -3.21
C SER A 126 19.43 5.74 -2.03
N TYR A 127 18.63 6.79 -2.27
CA TYR A 127 17.82 7.45 -1.24
C TYR A 127 16.64 6.58 -0.75
N LEU A 128 16.04 5.78 -1.64
CA LEU A 128 14.97 4.83 -1.29
C LEU A 128 15.53 3.66 -0.48
N LEU A 129 16.77 3.25 -0.77
CA LEU A 129 17.46 2.20 -0.04
C LEU A 129 17.74 2.64 1.41
N LEU A 130 18.12 3.90 1.60
CA LEU A 130 18.25 4.49 2.94
C LEU A 130 16.89 4.58 3.66
N GLU A 131 15.83 4.99 2.97
CA GLU A 131 14.48 5.10 3.55
C GLU A 131 13.94 3.71 3.97
N VAL A 132 14.15 2.66 3.17
CA VAL A 132 13.81 1.26 3.52
C VAL A 132 14.60 0.79 4.73
N LEU A 133 15.92 1.01 4.75
CA LEU A 133 16.78 0.63 5.86
C LEU A 133 16.50 1.42 7.15
N THR A 134 15.92 2.63 7.07
CA THR A 134 15.52 3.40 8.26
C THR A 134 14.19 2.96 8.85
N VAL A 135 13.31 2.33 8.07
CA VAL A 135 11.99 1.89 8.57
C VAL A 135 12.00 0.43 9.05
N ILE A 136 12.90 -0.41 8.52
CA ILE A 136 13.06 -1.80 8.98
C ILE A 136 13.51 -1.97 10.46
N PRO A 137 14.34 -1.10 11.09
CA PRO A 137 14.79 -1.34 12.46
C PRO A 137 13.74 -1.05 13.56
N GLU A 138 12.56 -0.53 13.22
CA GLU A 138 11.54 -0.14 14.22
C GLU A 138 10.25 -1.01 14.23
N GLU A 139 10.15 -2.10 13.47
CA GLU A 139 9.07 -3.11 13.61
C GLU A 139 9.54 -4.44 14.23
#